data_AF-A0A103YMX0-F1
#
_entry.id   AF-A0A103YMX0-F1
#
_cell.length_a   1.000
_cell.length_b   1.000
_cell.length_c   1.000
_cell.angle_alpha   90.00
_cell.angle_beta   90.00
_cell.angle_gamma   90.00
#
_symmetry.space_group_name_H-M   'P 1'
#
loop_
_entity.id
_entity.type
_entity.pdbx_description
1 polymer ?
#
loop_
_entity_poly.entity_id
_entity_poly.type
_entity_poly.pdbx_seq_one_letter_code
_entity_poly.pdbx_strand_id
1 'polypeptide(L)'
;MAPLPYTQRTSSYFSALTQAIDKKLQRALASPTQRRDLLQQLFADVALEVDDRARDIILGREDAASMAEVDIKLPLCFYDVLADHFACEPERGKPILDMIVQLWSQPFASHIFALLFHKWLFEVQLDSSDLLLRYSSALVQGATNVFWIDIQTNTTHFQSLFRYLLEDVALVPERLKKIPFQAQRDLFLLLSRSIFLYNLVAKLESFFQHFPEFPNAFLVGGPADIFVIELTDQLRMTTSTRLKTCLYSFTSPGGPMYPTRAVRHAAWDALDFLFPVSWSIPAAYYQLLFPVAVSMVLAIVLLELYLVMHTGNIVQDLKANVS
;
A
#
# COMPACT_ATOMS: atom_id res chain seq x y z
N MET A 1 -7.36 19.05 -1.24
CA MET A 1 -8.28 19.09 -0.08
C MET A 1 -8.21 20.50 0.53
N ALA A 2 -9.35 21.15 0.82
CA ALA A 2 -9.33 22.43 1.56
C ALA A 2 -8.88 22.18 3.02
N PRO A 3 -8.13 23.10 3.65
CA PRO A 3 -7.67 22.91 5.02
C PRO A 3 -8.84 22.80 6.00
N LEU A 4 -8.80 21.80 6.89
CA LEU A 4 -9.81 21.60 7.92
C LEU A 4 -9.94 22.86 8.80
N PRO A 5 -11.17 23.35 9.09
CA PRO A 5 -11.35 24.46 10.00
C PRO A 5 -10.93 24.05 11.41
N TYR A 6 -9.80 24.58 11.89
CA TYR A 6 -9.32 24.34 13.25
C TYR A 6 -10.19 25.11 14.25
N THR A 7 -11.15 24.41 14.84
CA THR A 7 -11.81 24.90 16.06
C THR A 7 -10.97 24.53 17.28
N GLN A 8 -11.14 25.26 18.39
CA GLN A 8 -10.48 24.93 19.67
C GLN A 8 -10.77 23.49 20.10
N ARG A 9 -11.98 22.99 19.82
CA ARG A 9 -12.38 21.61 20.10
C ARG A 9 -11.58 20.63 19.23
N THR A 10 -11.48 20.87 17.93
CA THR A 10 -10.68 20.04 17.01
C THR A 10 -9.21 19.97 17.44
N SER A 11 -8.63 21.10 17.85
CA SER A 11 -7.24 21.13 18.35
C SER A 11 -7.07 20.30 19.64
N SER A 12 -8.02 20.37 20.57
CA SER A 12 -7.95 19.58 21.81
C SER A 12 -8.06 18.07 21.54
N TYR A 13 -8.89 17.69 20.57
CA TYR A 13 -9.04 16.30 20.12
C TYR A 13 -7.74 15.74 19.52
N PHE A 14 -7.11 16.48 18.59
CA PHE A 14 -5.82 16.06 18.03
C PHE A 14 -4.69 16.02 19.06
N SER A 15 -4.68 16.94 20.02
CA SER A 15 -3.72 16.89 21.13
C SER A 15 -3.87 15.61 21.96
N ALA A 16 -5.10 15.20 22.27
CA ALA A 16 -5.37 13.96 22.99
C ALA A 16 -4.96 12.71 22.19
N LEU A 17 -5.25 12.66 20.89
CA LEU A 17 -4.82 11.56 20.01
C LEU A 17 -3.28 11.48 19.91
N THR A 18 -2.63 12.61 19.71
CA THR A 18 -1.16 12.71 19.64
C THR A 18 -0.53 12.22 20.96
N GLN A 19 -1.10 12.61 22.10
CA GLN A 19 -0.64 12.14 23.41
C GLN A 19 -0.84 10.63 23.61
N ALA A 20 -1.91 10.05 23.07
CA ALA A 20 -2.15 8.61 23.15
C ALA A 20 -1.10 7.81 22.35
N ILE A 21 -0.76 8.29 21.15
CA ILE A 21 0.30 7.72 20.31
C ILE A 21 1.66 7.83 21.02
N ASP A 22 1.97 9.02 21.54
CA ASP A 22 3.21 9.29 22.27
C ASP A 22 3.40 8.34 23.46
N LYS A 23 2.39 8.22 24.34
CA LYS A 23 2.41 7.30 25.48
C LYS A 23 2.63 5.85 25.05
N LYS A 24 2.01 5.40 23.95
CA LYS A 24 2.15 4.02 23.48
C LYS A 24 3.55 3.77 22.91
N LEU A 25 4.13 4.72 22.18
CA LEU A 25 5.51 4.64 21.67
C LEU A 25 6.55 4.68 22.80
N GLN A 26 6.38 5.53 23.81
CA GLN A 26 7.26 5.56 24.99
C GLN A 26 7.25 4.22 25.73
N ARG A 27 6.08 3.59 25.89
CA ARG A 27 5.98 2.24 26.49
C ARG A 27 6.68 1.19 25.64
N ALA A 28 6.58 1.27 24.31
CA ALA A 28 7.26 0.37 23.39
C ALA A 28 8.80 0.51 23.45
N LEU A 29 9.32 1.73 23.64
CA LEU A 29 10.73 1.98 23.89
C LEU A 29 11.18 1.36 25.22
N ALA A 30 10.43 1.63 26.29
CA ALA A 30 10.76 1.20 27.65
C ALA A 30 10.65 -0.31 27.88
N SER A 31 9.78 -1.01 27.13
CA SER A 31 9.48 -2.44 27.33
C SER A 31 9.86 -3.30 26.12
N PRO A 32 11.11 -3.79 26.00
CA PRO A 32 11.56 -4.57 24.85
C PRO A 32 10.75 -5.84 24.58
N THR A 33 10.27 -6.50 25.63
CA THR A 33 9.52 -7.76 25.54
C THR A 33 8.12 -7.59 24.94
N GLN A 34 7.47 -6.45 25.19
CA GLN A 34 6.12 -6.13 24.69
C GLN A 34 6.13 -5.22 23.46
N ARG A 35 7.32 -4.78 23.03
CA ARG A 35 7.48 -3.76 21.99
C ARG A 35 6.75 -4.11 20.69
N ARG A 36 6.89 -5.35 20.22
CA ARG A 36 6.23 -5.82 19.00
C ARG A 36 4.70 -5.71 19.13
N ASP A 37 4.14 -6.20 20.23
CA ASP A 37 2.70 -6.22 20.45
C ASP A 37 2.14 -4.80 20.59
N LEU A 38 2.87 -3.92 21.28
CA LEU A 38 2.51 -2.51 21.42
C LEU A 38 2.50 -1.77 20.06
N LEU A 39 3.50 -2.04 19.22
CA LEU A 39 3.55 -1.47 17.86
C LEU A 39 2.45 -2.03 16.96
N GLN A 40 2.16 -3.33 17.06
CA GLN A 40 1.05 -3.93 16.33
C GLN A 40 -0.30 -3.33 16.75
N GLN A 41 -0.51 -3.15 18.06
CA GLN A 41 -1.72 -2.48 18.56
C GLN A 41 -1.79 -1.02 18.11
N LEU A 42 -0.68 -0.28 18.14
CA LEU A 42 -0.67 1.10 17.65
C LEU A 42 -1.03 1.17 16.15
N PHE A 43 -0.45 0.28 15.35
CA PHE A 43 -0.79 0.17 13.93
C PHE A 43 -2.30 -0.10 13.74
N ALA A 44 -2.86 -1.06 14.48
CA ALA A 44 -4.28 -1.38 14.41
C ALA A 44 -5.16 -0.17 14.80
N ASP A 45 -4.84 0.52 15.90
CA ASP A 45 -5.60 1.68 16.37
C ASP A 45 -5.58 2.84 15.37
N VAL A 46 -4.41 3.13 14.79
CA VAL A 46 -4.24 4.20 13.78
C VAL A 46 -4.90 3.85 12.45
N ALA A 47 -5.00 2.56 12.14
CA ALA A 47 -5.71 2.10 10.96
C ALA A 47 -7.23 2.31 11.10
N LEU A 48 -7.82 2.20 12.29
CA LEU A 48 -9.27 2.22 12.47
C LEU A 48 -10.01 3.34 11.71
N GLU A 49 -11.20 2.99 11.22
CA GLU A 49 -12.16 3.95 10.70
C GLU A 49 -12.69 4.85 11.83
N VAL A 50 -12.84 6.13 11.49
CA VAL A 50 -13.37 7.17 12.37
C VAL A 50 -14.89 7.00 12.46
N ASP A 51 -15.40 6.82 13.68
CA ASP A 51 -16.82 6.73 13.96
C ASP A 51 -17.55 8.06 13.70
N ASP A 52 -18.87 8.00 13.51
CA ASP A 52 -19.66 9.18 13.14
C ASP A 52 -19.50 10.34 14.15
N ARG A 53 -19.39 10.03 15.45
CA ARG A 53 -19.21 11.05 16.50
C ARG A 53 -17.86 11.74 16.39
N ALA A 54 -16.78 11.00 16.21
CA ALA A 54 -15.46 11.61 16.01
C ALA A 54 -15.40 12.40 14.70
N ARG A 55 -16.09 11.92 13.65
CA ARG A 55 -16.17 12.62 12.37
C ARG A 55 -16.81 14.00 12.48
N ASP A 56 -17.90 14.13 13.25
CA ASP A 56 -18.56 15.42 13.48
C ASP A 56 -17.66 16.42 14.21
N ILE A 57 -16.87 15.93 15.18
CA ILE A 57 -15.88 16.75 15.92
C ILE A 57 -14.75 17.21 14.99
N ILE A 58 -14.23 16.30 14.14
CA ILE A 58 -13.13 16.57 13.21
C ILE A 58 -13.55 17.57 12.13
N LEU A 59 -14.73 17.39 11.55
CA LEU A 59 -15.26 18.24 10.48
C LEU A 59 -15.89 19.55 10.99
N GLY A 60 -16.06 19.71 12.31
CA GLY A 60 -16.63 20.92 12.92
C GLY A 60 -18.11 21.15 12.55
N ARG A 61 -18.86 20.09 12.23
CA ARG A 61 -20.21 20.17 11.65
C ARG A 61 -21.33 20.52 12.66
N GLU A 62 -21.00 20.93 13.87
CA GLU A 62 -22.02 21.20 14.90
C GLU A 62 -22.82 22.50 14.65
N ASP A 63 -22.31 23.44 13.83
CA ASP A 63 -22.95 24.75 13.63
C ASP A 63 -23.65 24.93 12.27
N ALA A 64 -23.61 23.92 11.38
CA ALA A 64 -24.21 24.01 10.05
C ALA A 64 -25.50 23.18 9.98
N ALA A 65 -26.61 23.81 10.39
CA ALA A 65 -27.95 23.40 9.97
C ALA A 65 -28.12 23.65 8.46
N SER A 66 -27.43 22.89 7.61
CA SER A 66 -27.69 22.93 6.17
C SER A 66 -27.19 21.69 5.43
N MET A 67 -28.18 21.07 4.80
CA MET A 67 -28.17 20.32 3.55
C MET A 67 -27.52 18.93 3.55
N ALA A 68 -28.43 17.97 3.41
CA ALA A 68 -28.19 16.64 2.88
C ALA A 68 -27.70 16.75 1.43
N GLU A 69 -26.39 16.84 1.26
CA GLU A 69 -25.78 16.26 0.07
C GLU A 69 -25.52 14.79 0.38
N VAL A 70 -25.98 13.91 -0.50
CA VAL A 70 -25.60 12.50 -0.56
C VAL A 70 -24.15 12.48 -1.04
N ASP A 71 -23.25 12.99 -0.19
CA ASP A 71 -21.83 12.83 -0.40
C ASP A 71 -21.55 11.35 -0.13
N ILE A 72 -20.96 10.67 -1.10
CA ILE A 72 -20.55 9.27 -0.94
C ILE A 72 -19.49 9.31 0.15
N LYS A 73 -19.90 9.07 1.41
CA LYS A 73 -19.04 9.11 2.59
C LYS A 73 -17.93 8.08 2.37
N LEU A 74 -16.78 8.53 1.88
CA LEU A 74 -15.60 7.71 1.88
C LEU A 74 -15.26 7.38 3.34
N PRO A 75 -14.91 6.13 3.66
CA PRO A 75 -14.50 5.77 5.01
C PRO A 75 -13.27 6.59 5.38
N LEU A 76 -13.43 7.44 6.40
CA LEU A 76 -12.36 8.28 6.94
C LEU A 76 -11.63 7.46 8.00
N CYS A 77 -10.33 7.27 7.86
CA CYS A 77 -9.52 6.52 8.82
C CYS A 77 -8.67 7.46 9.67
N PHE A 78 -8.34 7.07 10.92
CA PHE A 78 -7.57 7.92 11.83
C PHE A 78 -6.21 8.33 11.26
N TYR A 79 -5.53 7.43 10.54
CA TYR A 79 -4.25 7.76 9.93
C TYR A 79 -4.32 8.92 8.94
N ASP A 80 -5.40 9.01 8.15
CA ASP A 80 -5.53 10.03 7.11
C ASP A 80 -5.70 11.42 7.75
N VAL A 81 -6.54 11.48 8.78
CA VAL A 81 -6.78 12.68 9.57
C VAL A 81 -5.52 13.13 10.32
N LEU A 82 -4.79 12.18 10.91
CA LEU A 82 -3.54 12.47 11.62
C LEU A 82 -2.43 12.91 10.66
N ALA A 83 -2.36 12.33 9.46
CA ALA A 83 -1.41 12.74 8.44
C ALA A 83 -1.67 14.17 7.96
N ASP A 84 -2.94 14.56 7.79
CA ASP A 84 -3.31 15.95 7.52
C ASP A 84 -2.92 16.87 8.68
N HIS A 85 -3.21 16.46 9.92
CA HIS A 85 -2.85 17.22 11.12
C HIS A 85 -1.33 17.48 11.19
N PHE A 86 -0.51 16.44 11.03
CA PHE A 86 0.94 16.58 11.07
C PHE A 86 1.50 17.33 9.86
N ALA A 87 0.88 17.24 8.68
CA ALA A 87 1.27 18.06 7.54
C ALA A 87 1.00 19.56 7.78
N CYS A 88 -0.13 19.90 8.40
CA CYS A 88 -0.46 21.28 8.77
C CYS A 88 0.39 21.81 9.93
N GLU A 89 0.69 20.99 10.92
CA GLU A 89 1.48 21.35 12.11
C GLU A 89 2.69 20.42 12.29
N PRO A 90 3.75 20.57 11.48
CA PRO A 90 4.90 19.67 11.47
C PRO A 90 5.60 19.49 12.83
N GLU A 91 5.63 20.55 13.64
CA GLU A 91 6.27 20.56 14.95
C GLU A 91 5.60 19.59 15.95
N ARG A 92 4.29 19.35 15.82
CA ARG A 92 3.57 18.40 16.69
C ARG A 92 3.87 16.95 16.36
N GLY A 93 4.17 16.66 15.10
CA GLY A 93 4.53 15.31 14.64
C GLY A 93 5.97 14.92 14.97
N LYS A 94 6.88 15.91 15.15
CA LYS A 94 8.32 15.68 15.30
C LYS A 94 8.70 14.78 16.49
N PRO A 95 8.16 14.95 17.72
CA PRO A 95 8.49 14.05 18.83
C PRO A 95 8.08 12.59 18.56
N ILE A 96 6.94 12.39 17.90
CA ILE A 96 6.46 11.06 17.49
C ILE A 96 7.40 10.46 16.45
N LEU A 97 7.80 11.25 15.45
CA LEU A 97 8.74 10.83 14.42
C LEU A 97 10.07 10.38 15.05
N ASP A 98 10.64 11.15 15.97
CA ASP A 98 11.90 10.84 16.63
C ASP A 98 11.85 9.49 17.38
N MET A 99 10.71 9.17 18.01
CA MET A 99 10.50 7.87 18.64
C MET A 99 10.37 6.73 17.63
N ILE A 100 9.65 6.95 16.52
CA ILE A 100 9.53 5.93 15.46
C ILE A 100 10.91 5.66 14.84
N VAL A 101 11.75 6.69 14.64
CA VAL A 101 13.12 6.55 14.13
C VAL A 101 13.99 5.69 15.04
N GLN A 102 13.81 5.78 16.37
CA GLN A 102 14.48 4.88 17.32
C GLN A 102 13.99 3.43 17.22
N LEU A 103 12.74 3.23 16.78
CA LEU A 103 12.09 1.93 16.63
C LEU A 103 12.18 1.37 15.20
N TRP A 104 12.94 1.98 14.30
CA TRP A 104 12.94 1.65 12.86
C TRP A 104 13.25 0.20 12.52
N SER A 105 14.06 -0.47 13.36
CA SER A 105 14.42 -1.88 13.18
C SER A 105 13.30 -2.86 13.57
N GLN A 106 12.22 -2.35 14.16
CA GLN A 106 11.12 -3.15 14.68
C GLN A 106 10.02 -3.34 13.63
N PRO A 107 9.29 -4.47 13.67
CA PRO A 107 8.11 -4.65 12.82
C PRO A 107 7.07 -3.54 13.10
N PHE A 108 6.25 -3.23 12.10
CA PHE A 108 5.23 -2.16 12.11
C PHE A 108 5.75 -0.71 12.18
N ALA A 109 7.01 -0.45 12.56
CA ALA A 109 7.53 0.91 12.65
C ALA A 109 7.43 1.68 11.32
N SER A 110 7.84 1.05 10.21
CA SER A 110 7.69 1.62 8.86
C SER A 110 6.23 1.78 8.43
N HIS A 111 5.34 0.91 8.91
CA HIS A 111 3.91 0.95 8.56
C HIS A 111 3.26 2.16 9.25
N ILE A 112 3.50 2.31 10.55
CA ILE A 112 3.04 3.45 11.34
C ILE A 112 3.61 4.75 10.77
N PHE A 113 4.89 4.76 10.39
CA PHE A 113 5.51 5.89 9.71
C PHE A 113 4.77 6.26 8.41
N ALA A 114 4.54 5.30 7.52
CA ALA A 114 3.83 5.55 6.27
C ALA A 114 2.41 6.06 6.51
N LEU A 115 1.69 5.49 7.47
CA LEU A 115 0.33 5.91 7.79
C LEU A 115 0.27 7.34 8.35
N LEU A 116 1.14 7.69 9.30
CA LEU A 116 1.09 8.98 10.00
C LEU A 116 1.82 10.13 9.28
N PHE A 117 2.88 9.84 8.52
CA PHE A 117 3.80 10.87 8.01
C PHE A 117 3.90 10.92 6.47
N HIS A 118 3.04 10.22 5.72
CA HIS A 118 3.06 10.25 4.25
C HIS A 118 2.84 11.65 3.67
N LYS A 119 2.04 12.50 4.32
CA LYS A 119 1.83 13.90 3.90
C LYS A 119 2.94 14.81 4.42
N TRP A 120 3.28 14.68 5.71
CA TRP A 120 4.32 15.45 6.40
C TRP A 120 5.65 15.50 5.64
N LEU A 121 6.08 14.37 5.07
CA LEU A 121 7.35 14.26 4.33
C LEU A 121 7.48 15.26 3.18
N PHE A 122 6.36 15.67 2.57
CA PHE A 122 6.35 16.57 1.43
C PHE A 122 6.15 18.04 1.81
N GLU A 123 5.75 18.34 3.05
CA GLU A 123 5.57 19.72 3.53
C GLU A 123 6.81 20.28 4.23
N VAL A 124 7.63 19.42 4.82
CA VAL A 124 8.84 19.83 5.55
C VAL A 124 10.07 19.90 4.64
N GLN A 125 10.96 20.85 4.91
CA GLN A 125 12.29 20.90 4.31
C GLN A 125 13.27 20.08 5.15
N LEU A 126 13.88 19.06 4.55
CA LEU A 126 14.89 18.23 5.20
C LEU A 126 16.28 18.64 4.70
N ASP A 127 17.14 19.08 5.62
CA ASP A 127 18.48 19.58 5.28
C ASP A 127 19.47 18.48 4.88
N SER A 128 19.17 17.21 5.21
CA SER A 128 20.08 16.09 4.99
C SER A 128 19.54 15.09 3.95
N SER A 129 20.29 14.92 2.86
CA SER A 129 19.98 13.98 1.78
C SER A 129 19.86 12.53 2.27
N ASP A 130 20.66 12.13 3.25
CA ASP A 130 20.64 10.78 3.82
C ASP A 130 19.34 10.52 4.61
N LEU A 131 18.87 11.52 5.36
CA LEU A 131 17.63 11.42 6.12
C LEU A 131 16.43 11.39 5.18
N LEU A 132 16.44 12.24 4.16
CA LEU A 132 15.43 12.25 3.11
C LEU A 132 15.33 10.89 2.41
N LEU A 133 16.47 10.26 2.05
CA LEU A 133 16.49 8.92 1.49
C LEU A 133 15.91 7.90 2.47
N ARG A 134 16.35 7.91 3.73
CA ARG A 134 15.88 6.97 4.75
C ARG A 134 14.37 7.06 4.97
N TYR A 135 13.82 8.27 5.05
CA TYR A 135 12.39 8.49 5.22
C TYR A 135 11.60 8.09 3.96
N SER A 136 12.09 8.46 2.78
CA SER A 136 11.44 8.09 1.52
C SER A 136 11.39 6.57 1.32
N SER A 137 12.50 5.87 1.57
CA SER A 137 12.53 4.41 1.49
C SER A 137 11.61 3.74 2.51
N ALA A 138 11.50 4.30 3.72
CA ALA A 138 10.58 3.75 4.72
C ALA A 138 9.12 4.04 4.45
N LEU A 139 8.80 5.18 3.81
CA LEU A 139 7.45 5.45 3.31
C LEU A 139 7.06 4.37 2.30
N VAL A 140 7.91 4.11 1.30
CA VAL A 140 7.64 3.09 0.28
C VAL A 140 7.57 1.69 0.89
N GLN A 141 8.48 1.34 1.79
CA GLN A 141 8.46 0.04 2.47
C GLN A 141 7.23 -0.12 3.35
N GLY A 142 6.85 0.91 4.11
CA GLY A 142 5.65 0.93 4.94
C GLY A 142 4.39 0.78 4.10
N ALA A 143 4.27 1.58 3.05
CA ALA A 143 3.17 1.55 2.08
C ALA A 143 3.04 0.18 1.40
N THR A 144 4.17 -0.44 1.01
CA THR A 144 4.21 -1.81 0.46
C THR A 144 3.53 -2.81 1.39
N ASN A 145 3.86 -2.79 2.68
CA ASN A 145 3.30 -3.77 3.61
C ASN A 145 1.82 -3.50 3.91
N VAL A 146 1.40 -2.23 4.03
CA VAL A 146 -0.03 -1.93 4.29
C VAL A 146 -0.91 -2.25 3.08
N PHE A 147 -0.44 -2.00 1.86
CA PHE A 147 -1.17 -2.42 0.66
C PHE A 147 -1.19 -3.93 0.51
N TRP A 148 -0.13 -4.62 0.93
CA TRP A 148 -0.13 -6.08 0.98
C TRP A 148 -1.18 -6.63 1.95
N ILE A 149 -1.43 -5.96 3.09
CA ILE A 149 -2.53 -6.31 3.99
C ILE A 149 -3.86 -6.22 3.24
N ASP A 150 -4.13 -5.10 2.56
CA ASP A 150 -5.36 -4.92 1.76
C ASP A 150 -5.53 -5.98 0.67
N ILE A 151 -4.44 -6.38 0.00
CA ILE A 151 -4.46 -7.48 -0.98
C ILE A 151 -4.83 -8.81 -0.31
N GLN A 152 -4.26 -9.09 0.87
CA GLN A 152 -4.53 -10.34 1.60
C GLN A 152 -5.95 -10.41 2.14
N THR A 153 -6.47 -9.30 2.67
CA THR A 153 -7.83 -9.20 3.23
C THR A 153 -8.89 -8.91 2.16
N ASN A 154 -8.47 -8.60 0.93
CA ASN A 154 -9.34 -8.16 -0.16
C ASN A 154 -10.19 -6.95 0.25
N THR A 155 -9.54 -5.97 0.86
CA THR A 155 -10.10 -4.69 1.31
C THR A 155 -9.40 -3.52 0.62
N THR A 156 -9.97 -2.32 0.76
CA THR A 156 -9.38 -1.07 0.25
C THR A 156 -9.22 -0.06 1.38
N HIS A 157 -8.83 -0.54 2.55
CA HIS A 157 -8.76 0.22 3.79
C HIS A 157 -7.69 1.34 3.72
N PHE A 158 -6.62 1.11 2.97
CA PHE A 158 -5.54 2.08 2.76
C PHE A 158 -5.68 2.88 1.45
N GLN A 159 -6.89 2.98 0.91
CA GLN A 159 -7.15 3.68 -0.35
C GLN A 159 -6.77 5.16 -0.34
N SER A 160 -6.96 5.88 0.78
CA SER A 160 -6.59 7.30 0.83
C SER A 160 -5.08 7.51 0.77
N LEU A 161 -4.29 6.65 1.45
CA LEU A 161 -2.83 6.62 1.29
C LEU A 161 -2.43 6.35 -0.17
N PHE A 162 -3.05 5.35 -0.81
CA PHE A 162 -2.74 5.03 -2.21
C PHE A 162 -3.05 6.19 -3.15
N ARG A 163 -4.24 6.81 -3.00
CA ARG A 163 -4.64 7.97 -3.80
C ARG A 163 -3.69 9.13 -3.64
N TYR A 164 -3.30 9.47 -2.41
CA TYR A 164 -2.34 10.53 -2.16
C TYR A 164 -0.98 10.25 -2.84
N LEU A 165 -0.44 9.03 -2.67
CA LEU A 165 0.84 8.66 -3.27
C LEU A 165 0.81 8.65 -4.80
N LEU A 166 -0.32 8.27 -5.41
CA LEU A 166 -0.49 8.30 -6.86
C LEU A 166 -0.75 9.73 -7.35
N GLU A 167 -1.87 10.31 -6.96
CA GLU A 167 -2.42 11.54 -7.54
C GLU A 167 -1.67 12.79 -7.08
N ASP A 168 -1.31 12.89 -5.80
CA ASP A 168 -0.68 14.09 -5.24
C ASP A 168 0.85 14.01 -5.24
N VAL A 169 1.45 12.82 -5.31
CA VAL A 169 2.91 12.65 -5.31
C VAL A 169 3.43 12.23 -6.67
N ALA A 170 3.06 11.04 -7.17
CA ALA A 170 3.65 10.48 -8.39
C ALA A 170 3.27 11.26 -9.66
N LEU A 171 2.03 11.73 -9.75
CA LEU A 171 1.53 12.50 -10.90
C LEU A 171 1.82 14.01 -10.81
N VAL A 172 2.47 14.47 -9.74
CA VAL A 172 2.83 15.89 -9.54
C VAL A 172 4.36 16.03 -9.57
N PRO A 173 4.96 16.44 -10.72
CA PRO A 173 6.42 16.49 -10.89
C PRO A 173 7.14 17.26 -9.80
N GLU A 174 6.57 18.36 -9.33
CA GLU A 174 7.17 19.21 -8.29
C GLU A 174 7.22 18.53 -6.91
N ARG A 175 6.26 17.66 -6.60
CA ARG A 175 6.29 16.83 -5.38
C ARG A 175 7.16 15.60 -5.56
N LEU A 176 7.14 14.96 -6.73
CA LEU A 176 7.98 13.80 -7.03
C LEU A 176 9.49 14.14 -6.92
N LYS A 177 9.91 15.31 -7.40
CA LYS A 177 11.30 15.80 -7.30
C LYS A 177 11.78 15.98 -5.85
N LYS A 178 10.88 16.07 -4.87
CA LYS A 178 11.25 16.20 -3.45
C LYS A 178 11.83 14.92 -2.86
N ILE A 179 11.55 13.75 -3.45
CA ILE A 179 12.11 12.48 -2.99
C ILE A 179 13.28 12.03 -3.87
N PRO A 180 14.27 11.30 -3.33
CA PRO A 180 15.43 10.86 -4.10
C PRO A 180 15.04 9.91 -5.22
N PHE A 181 15.79 9.93 -6.32
CA PHE A 181 15.50 9.16 -7.52
C PHE A 181 15.38 7.64 -7.29
N GLN A 182 16.07 7.11 -6.29
CA GLN A 182 15.90 5.70 -5.87
C GLN A 182 14.50 5.45 -5.30
N ALA A 183 14.04 6.31 -4.39
CA ALA A 183 12.72 6.18 -3.79
C ALA A 183 11.59 6.45 -4.79
N GLN A 184 11.82 7.30 -5.80
CA GLN A 184 10.88 7.48 -6.92
C GLN A 184 10.67 6.14 -7.65
N ARG A 185 11.75 5.45 -8.03
CA ARG A 185 11.66 4.15 -8.70
C ARG A 185 10.92 3.13 -7.84
N ASP A 186 11.27 3.02 -6.56
CA ASP A 186 10.63 2.07 -5.65
C ASP A 186 9.13 2.41 -5.45
N LEU A 187 8.77 3.70 -5.42
CA LEU A 187 7.39 4.17 -5.36
C LEU A 187 6.59 3.76 -6.61
N PHE A 188 7.16 3.94 -7.81
CA PHE A 188 6.47 3.56 -9.05
C PHE A 188 6.29 2.04 -9.17
N LEU A 189 7.26 1.24 -8.70
CA LEU A 189 7.09 -0.20 -8.59
C LEU A 189 5.94 -0.52 -7.63
N LEU A 190 5.93 0.06 -6.43
CA LEU A 190 4.82 -0.09 -5.48
C LEU A 190 3.45 0.27 -6.09
N LEU A 191 3.34 1.41 -6.78
CA LEU A 191 2.08 1.83 -7.37
C LEU A 191 1.61 0.87 -8.47
N SER A 192 2.55 0.36 -9.27
CA SER A 192 2.27 -0.64 -10.33
C SER A 192 1.62 -1.91 -9.76
N ARG A 193 2.07 -2.34 -8.57
CA ARG A 193 1.55 -3.52 -7.85
C ARG A 193 0.09 -3.40 -7.44
N SER A 194 -0.37 -2.19 -7.14
CA SER A 194 -1.62 -1.97 -6.39
C SER A 194 -2.68 -1.16 -7.14
N ILE A 195 -2.37 -0.60 -8.31
CA ILE A 195 -3.29 0.32 -9.03
C ILE A 195 -4.65 -0.29 -9.39
N PHE A 196 -4.69 -1.61 -9.69
CA PHE A 196 -5.94 -2.30 -10.01
C PHE A 196 -6.79 -2.56 -8.76
N LEU A 197 -6.16 -2.83 -7.61
CA LEU A 197 -6.87 -3.06 -6.35
C LEU A 197 -7.70 -1.83 -5.96
N TYR A 198 -7.15 -0.63 -6.17
CA TYR A 198 -7.80 0.63 -5.81
C TYR A 198 -8.63 1.26 -6.94
N ASN A 199 -8.77 0.57 -8.08
CA ASN A 199 -9.57 0.98 -9.23
C ASN A 199 -9.19 2.38 -9.79
N LEU A 200 -7.89 2.66 -9.95
CA LEU A 200 -7.38 3.93 -10.51
C LEU A 200 -6.78 3.77 -11.91
N VAL A 201 -7.30 2.81 -12.69
CA VAL A 201 -6.82 2.48 -14.05
C VAL A 201 -6.88 3.69 -15.00
N ALA A 202 -7.84 4.59 -14.81
CA ALA A 202 -7.97 5.81 -15.60
C ALA A 202 -6.74 6.75 -15.49
N LYS A 203 -5.86 6.55 -14.50
CA LYS A 203 -4.64 7.32 -14.30
C LYS A 203 -3.41 6.69 -14.94
N LEU A 204 -3.52 5.51 -15.56
CA LEU A 204 -2.36 4.78 -16.12
C LEU A 204 -1.59 5.55 -17.18
N GLU A 205 -2.29 6.27 -18.07
CA GLU A 205 -1.63 7.05 -19.11
C GLU A 205 -0.72 8.14 -18.49
N SER A 206 -1.28 8.93 -17.57
CA SER A 206 -0.53 9.95 -16.83
C SER A 206 0.58 9.31 -15.98
N PHE A 207 0.34 8.14 -15.40
CA PHE A 207 1.33 7.40 -14.63
C PHE A 207 2.53 6.99 -15.49
N PHE A 208 2.32 6.50 -16.72
CA PHE A 208 3.42 6.14 -17.61
C PHE A 208 4.22 7.35 -18.11
N GLN A 209 3.58 8.51 -18.28
CA GLN A 209 4.26 9.74 -18.66
C GLN A 209 5.25 10.23 -17.58
N HIS A 210 4.99 9.93 -16.31
CA HIS A 210 5.81 10.36 -15.18
C HIS A 210 6.77 9.27 -14.66
N PHE A 211 6.83 8.12 -15.33
CA PHE A 211 7.60 6.97 -14.87
C PHE A 211 9.10 7.29 -14.86
N PRO A 212 9.82 7.06 -13.74
CA PRO A 212 11.23 7.38 -13.65
C PRO A 212 12.07 6.46 -14.55
N GLU A 213 13.18 6.97 -15.07
CA GLU A 213 14.12 6.16 -15.86
C GLU A 213 14.79 5.08 -15.01
N PHE A 214 14.86 3.86 -15.54
CA PHE A 214 15.58 2.76 -14.89
C PHE A 214 16.93 2.55 -15.58
N PRO A 215 18.03 2.38 -14.83
CA PRO A 215 19.35 2.14 -15.42
C PRO A 215 19.38 0.87 -16.27
N ASN A 216 18.49 -0.09 -15.98
CA ASN A 216 18.35 -1.35 -16.72
C ASN A 216 17.25 -1.32 -17.77
N ALA A 217 16.70 -0.14 -18.12
CA ALA A 217 15.62 -0.01 -19.10
C ALA A 217 15.99 -0.61 -20.47
N PHE A 218 17.27 -0.55 -20.87
CA PHE A 218 17.75 -1.21 -22.09
C PHE A 218 17.53 -2.74 -22.10
N LEU A 219 17.51 -3.39 -20.93
CA LEU A 219 17.33 -4.85 -20.80
C LEU A 219 15.87 -5.24 -20.58
N VAL A 220 15.10 -4.39 -19.89
CA VAL A 220 13.76 -4.70 -19.39
C VAL A 220 12.66 -4.12 -20.29
N GLY A 221 12.97 -3.05 -21.03
CA GLY A 221 12.01 -2.31 -21.84
C GLY A 221 11.62 -0.96 -21.23
N GLY A 222 10.52 -0.40 -21.72
CA GLY A 222 9.99 0.89 -21.29
C GLY A 222 9.12 0.80 -20.02
N PRO A 223 8.49 1.92 -19.61
CA PRO A 223 7.62 1.98 -18.44
C PRO A 223 6.51 0.93 -18.41
N ALA A 224 5.89 0.65 -19.56
CA ALA A 224 4.84 -0.34 -19.69
C ALA A 224 5.34 -1.77 -19.40
N ASP A 225 6.55 -2.11 -19.87
CA ASP A 225 7.14 -3.43 -19.66
C ASP A 225 7.45 -3.65 -18.17
N ILE A 226 8.03 -2.65 -17.51
CA ILE A 226 8.31 -2.69 -16.07
C ILE A 226 7.01 -2.83 -15.26
N PHE A 227 5.98 -2.06 -15.62
CA PHE A 227 4.67 -2.17 -14.99
C PHE A 227 4.05 -3.56 -15.14
N VAL A 228 4.10 -4.12 -16.35
CA VAL A 228 3.60 -5.46 -16.63
C VAL A 228 4.34 -6.50 -15.81
N ILE A 229 5.68 -6.44 -15.74
CA ILE A 229 6.50 -7.35 -14.93
C ILE A 229 6.08 -7.28 -13.48
N GLU A 230 5.93 -6.08 -12.94
CA GLU A 230 5.60 -5.87 -11.55
C GLU A 230 4.18 -6.37 -11.20
N LEU A 231 3.21 -6.05 -12.06
CA LEU A 231 1.85 -6.57 -11.93
C LEU A 231 1.82 -8.11 -11.99
N THR A 232 2.60 -8.68 -12.91
CA THR A 232 2.70 -10.14 -13.08
C THR A 232 3.27 -10.80 -11.84
N ASP A 233 4.34 -10.23 -11.26
CA ASP A 233 4.95 -10.77 -10.06
C ASP A 233 3.98 -10.71 -8.87
N GLN A 234 3.23 -9.61 -8.72
CA GLN A 234 2.17 -9.54 -7.70
C GLN A 234 1.11 -10.59 -7.87
N LEU A 235 0.54 -10.73 -9.07
CA LEU A 235 -0.49 -11.72 -9.34
C LEU A 235 0.03 -13.13 -9.06
N ARG A 236 1.27 -13.42 -9.44
CA ARG A 236 1.95 -14.67 -9.12
C ARG A 236 2.10 -14.87 -7.61
N MET A 237 2.57 -13.87 -6.87
CA MET A 237 2.76 -13.95 -5.42
C MET A 237 1.44 -14.15 -4.67
N THR A 238 0.39 -13.41 -5.03
CA THR A 238 -0.92 -13.50 -4.39
C THR A 238 -1.61 -14.83 -4.71
N THR A 239 -1.62 -15.27 -5.97
CA THR A 239 -2.23 -16.56 -6.36
C THR A 239 -1.50 -17.73 -5.73
N SER A 240 -0.16 -17.72 -5.76
CA SER A 240 0.70 -18.72 -5.11
C SER A 240 0.43 -18.82 -3.61
N THR A 241 0.45 -17.68 -2.91
CA THR A 241 0.19 -17.62 -1.47
C THR A 241 -1.21 -18.14 -1.12
N ARG A 242 -2.25 -17.71 -1.84
CA ARG A 242 -3.63 -18.15 -1.60
C ARG A 242 -3.82 -19.64 -1.87
N LEU A 243 -3.24 -20.15 -2.97
CA LEU A 243 -3.27 -21.57 -3.29
C LEU A 243 -2.57 -22.40 -2.21
N LYS A 244 -1.38 -21.96 -1.77
CA LYS A 244 -0.62 -22.61 -0.70
C LYS A 244 -1.40 -22.65 0.61
N THR A 245 -1.98 -21.53 1.04
CA THR A 245 -2.82 -21.45 2.25
C THR A 245 -4.05 -22.35 2.14
N CYS A 246 -4.72 -22.36 0.97
CA CYS A 246 -5.85 -23.23 0.71
C CYS A 246 -5.48 -24.71 0.83
N LEU A 247 -4.39 -25.14 0.20
CA LEU A 247 -3.89 -26.51 0.28
C LEU A 247 -3.52 -26.90 1.72
N TYR A 248 -2.87 -26.02 2.49
CA TYR A 248 -2.61 -26.27 3.91
C TYR A 248 -3.89 -26.42 4.73
N SER A 249 -4.95 -25.67 4.42
CA SER A 249 -6.24 -25.85 5.09
C SER A 249 -6.81 -27.26 4.86
N PHE A 250 -6.48 -27.88 3.72
CA PHE A 250 -6.87 -29.24 3.39
C PHE A 250 -5.95 -30.31 3.99
N THR A 251 -4.76 -29.99 4.51
CA THR A 251 -3.88 -31.00 5.13
C THR A 251 -4.19 -31.30 6.59
N SER A 252 -4.89 -30.39 7.28
CA SER A 252 -5.16 -30.52 8.72
C SER A 252 -6.42 -31.35 9.02
N PRO A 253 -6.35 -32.36 9.91
CA PRO A 253 -7.54 -33.04 10.39
C PRO A 253 -8.34 -32.07 11.29
N GLY A 254 -9.59 -31.77 10.90
CA GLY A 254 -10.48 -30.89 11.67
C GLY A 254 -10.50 -29.41 11.27
N GLY A 255 -9.95 -29.05 10.11
CA GLY A 255 -10.16 -27.72 9.51
C GLY A 255 -11.63 -27.46 9.15
N PRO A 256 -12.01 -26.20 8.85
CA PRO A 256 -13.41 -25.79 8.61
C PRO A 256 -14.10 -26.56 7.46
N MET A 257 -13.31 -27.15 6.57
CA MET A 257 -13.78 -27.90 5.40
C MET A 257 -13.92 -29.41 5.65
N TYR A 258 -13.55 -29.92 6.83
CA TYR A 258 -13.57 -31.36 7.20
C TYR A 258 -13.10 -32.31 6.06
N PRO A 259 -11.89 -32.11 5.50
CA PRO A 259 -11.44 -32.84 4.32
C PRO A 259 -11.26 -34.34 4.62
N THR A 260 -11.69 -35.20 3.69
CA THR A 260 -11.50 -36.67 3.80
C THR A 260 -10.02 -37.03 3.76
N ARG A 261 -9.65 -38.21 4.27
CA ARG A 261 -8.24 -38.69 4.26
C ARG A 261 -7.62 -38.65 2.85
N ALA A 262 -8.39 -39.00 1.82
CA ALA A 262 -7.94 -38.95 0.43
C ALA A 262 -7.62 -37.52 -0.03
N VAL A 263 -8.50 -36.55 0.30
CA VAL A 263 -8.29 -35.13 0.00
C VAL A 263 -7.06 -34.58 0.74
N ARG A 264 -6.83 -34.98 1.99
CA ARG A 264 -5.65 -34.55 2.74
C ARG A 264 -4.34 -35.06 2.13
N HIS A 265 -4.31 -36.33 1.69
CA HIS A 265 -3.14 -36.88 0.99
C HIS A 265 -2.91 -36.17 -0.35
N ALA A 266 -3.96 -35.98 -1.16
CA ALA A 266 -3.86 -35.25 -2.42
C ALA A 266 -3.40 -33.79 -2.23
N ALA A 267 -3.79 -33.14 -1.12
CA ALA A 267 -3.34 -31.79 -0.79
C ALA A 267 -1.85 -31.74 -0.39
N TRP A 268 -1.35 -32.75 0.35
CA TRP A 268 0.08 -32.90 0.62
C TRP A 268 0.87 -33.14 -0.68
N ASP A 269 0.41 -34.05 -1.53
CA ASP A 269 1.05 -34.34 -2.82
C ASP A 269 1.10 -33.09 -3.72
N ALA A 270 0.01 -32.31 -3.74
CA ALA A 270 -0.05 -31.05 -4.47
C ALA A 270 0.88 -29.97 -3.89
N LEU A 271 1.03 -29.88 -2.56
CA LEU A 271 1.97 -28.95 -1.92
C LEU A 271 3.42 -29.30 -2.24
N ASP A 272 3.78 -30.58 -2.14
CA ASP A 272 5.14 -31.05 -2.44
C ASP A 272 5.48 -30.86 -3.92
N PHE A 273 4.49 -31.03 -4.80
CA PHE A 273 4.63 -30.81 -6.24
C PHE A 273 4.75 -29.32 -6.61
N LEU A 274 3.87 -28.47 -6.08
CA LEU A 274 3.77 -27.06 -6.46
C LEU A 274 4.78 -26.16 -5.70
N PHE A 275 5.16 -26.54 -4.48
CA PHE A 275 6.00 -25.73 -3.58
C PHE A 275 7.10 -26.57 -2.91
N PRO A 276 8.02 -27.18 -3.69
CA PRO A 276 9.03 -28.10 -3.14
C PRO A 276 9.95 -27.40 -2.13
N VAL A 277 9.98 -27.90 -0.91
CA VAL A 277 10.93 -27.49 0.15
C VAL A 277 12.19 -28.34 -0.04
N SER A 278 13.11 -27.89 -0.89
CA SER A 278 14.18 -28.74 -1.42
C SER A 278 15.12 -29.31 -0.33
N TRP A 279 15.25 -30.65 -0.31
CA TRP A 279 16.52 -31.40 -0.42
C TRP A 279 16.19 -32.76 -1.08
N SER A 280 16.79 -33.04 -2.24
CA SER A 280 16.64 -34.23 -3.12
C SER A 280 15.58 -34.11 -4.23
N ILE A 281 16.03 -33.84 -5.45
CA ILE A 281 15.25 -33.99 -6.69
C ILE A 281 15.92 -35.08 -7.52
N PRO A 282 15.14 -36.01 -8.10
CA PRO A 282 15.25 -36.20 -9.54
C PRO A 282 13.87 -36.30 -10.20
N ALA A 283 13.47 -35.28 -10.96
CA ALA A 283 12.63 -35.40 -12.16
C ALA A 283 12.53 -34.05 -12.88
N ALA A 284 13.34 -33.87 -13.92
CA ALA A 284 13.52 -32.64 -14.70
C ALA A 284 12.32 -32.22 -15.58
N TYR A 285 11.11 -32.76 -15.36
CA TYR A 285 9.97 -32.55 -16.26
C TYR A 285 8.87 -31.63 -15.70
N TYR A 286 8.75 -31.52 -14.37
CA TYR A 286 7.61 -30.82 -13.74
C TYR A 286 7.92 -29.42 -13.19
N GLN A 287 9.20 -29.03 -13.12
CA GLN A 287 9.59 -27.68 -12.68
C GLN A 287 9.19 -26.55 -13.65
N LEU A 288 8.87 -26.86 -14.92
CA LEU A 288 8.50 -25.85 -15.91
C LEU A 288 6.98 -25.65 -16.05
N LEU A 289 6.15 -26.67 -15.86
CA LEU A 289 4.74 -26.60 -16.29
C LEU A 289 3.89 -25.60 -15.48
N PHE A 290 4.10 -25.48 -14.17
CA PHE A 290 3.31 -24.56 -13.35
C PHE A 290 3.74 -23.09 -13.51
N PRO A 291 5.04 -22.73 -13.46
CA PRO A 291 5.47 -21.38 -13.83
C PRO A 291 5.07 -21.03 -15.25
N VAL A 292 5.16 -21.95 -16.20
CA VAL A 292 4.75 -21.70 -17.59
C VAL A 292 3.24 -21.53 -17.72
N ALA A 293 2.40 -22.35 -17.09
CA ALA A 293 0.96 -22.21 -17.15
C ALA A 293 0.46 -20.92 -16.47
N VAL A 294 1.01 -20.57 -15.30
CA VAL A 294 0.72 -19.31 -14.62
C VAL A 294 1.22 -18.13 -15.46
N SER A 295 2.43 -18.21 -16.02
CA SER A 295 2.96 -17.20 -16.93
C SER A 295 2.17 -17.11 -18.24
N MET A 296 1.58 -18.19 -18.75
CA MET A 296 0.75 -18.18 -19.96
C MET A 296 -0.61 -17.55 -19.69
N VAL A 297 -1.27 -17.87 -18.58
CA VAL A 297 -2.53 -17.21 -18.19
C VAL A 297 -2.28 -15.74 -17.89
N LEU A 298 -1.19 -15.41 -17.20
CA LEU A 298 -0.78 -14.02 -16.99
C LEU A 298 -0.47 -13.33 -18.32
N ALA A 299 0.29 -13.95 -19.22
CA ALA A 299 0.57 -13.39 -20.54
C ALA A 299 -0.71 -13.14 -21.34
N ILE A 300 -1.71 -14.01 -21.27
CA ILE A 300 -3.01 -13.80 -21.93
C ILE A 300 -3.74 -12.60 -21.31
N VAL A 301 -3.81 -12.51 -19.98
CA VAL A 301 -4.45 -11.38 -19.28
C VAL A 301 -3.71 -10.07 -19.58
N LEU A 302 -2.39 -10.09 -19.65
CA LEU A 302 -1.55 -8.94 -19.96
C LEU A 302 -1.64 -8.54 -21.43
N LEU A 303 -1.76 -9.50 -22.35
CA LEU A 303 -1.98 -9.25 -23.77
C LEU A 303 -3.35 -8.59 -23.98
N GLU A 304 -4.39 -9.07 -23.29
CA GLU A 304 -5.72 -8.45 -23.30
C GLU A 304 -5.69 -7.05 -22.69
N LEU A 305 -5.01 -6.85 -21.56
CA LEU A 305 -4.83 -5.52 -20.96
C LEU A 305 -4.04 -4.57 -21.88
N TYR A 306 -2.97 -5.05 -22.50
CA TYR A 306 -2.16 -4.28 -23.46
C TYR A 306 -2.98 -3.92 -24.70
N LEU A 307 -3.74 -4.86 -25.25
CA LEU A 307 -4.65 -4.62 -26.38
C LEU A 307 -5.71 -3.58 -26.02
N VAL A 308 -6.31 -3.65 -24.83
CA VAL A 308 -7.28 -2.66 -24.33
C VAL A 308 -6.63 -1.27 -24.18
N MET A 309 -5.42 -1.20 -23.63
CA MET A 309 -4.67 0.06 -23.49
C MET A 309 -4.31 0.67 -24.86
N HIS A 310 -3.91 -0.13 -25.85
CA HIS A 310 -3.52 0.37 -27.17
C HIS A 310 -4.70 0.66 -28.10
N THR A 311 -5.79 -0.12 -28.03
CA THR A 311 -6.99 0.15 -28.81
C THR A 311 -7.74 1.40 -28.32
N GLY A 312 -7.63 1.74 -27.03
CA GLY A 312 -8.11 3.02 -26.49
C GLY A 312 -7.46 4.24 -27.16
N ASN A 313 -6.15 4.20 -27.40
CA ASN A 313 -5.41 5.27 -28.07
C ASN A 313 -5.74 5.36 -29.57
N ILE A 314 -5.91 4.23 -30.26
CA ILE A 314 -6.26 4.22 -31.70
C ILE A 314 -7.67 4.81 -31.92
N VAL A 315 -8.63 4.56 -31.02
CA VAL A 315 -9.99 5.12 -31.12
C VAL A 315 -10.01 6.62 -30.82
N GLN A 316 -9.13 7.13 -29.96
CA GLN A 316 -8.98 8.57 -29.72
C GLN A 316 -8.30 9.28 -30.90
N ASP A 317 -7.25 8.70 -31.48
CA ASP A 317 -6.56 9.25 -32.66
C ASP A 317 -7.44 9.24 -33.93
N LEU A 318 -8.33 8.25 -34.07
CA LEU A 318 -9.33 8.21 -35.14
C LEU A 318 -10.45 9.24 -34.94
N LYS A 319 -10.77 9.63 -33.69
CA LYS A 319 -11.72 10.73 -33.42
C LYS A 319 -11.09 12.11 -33.63
N ALA A 320 -9.82 12.28 -33.31
CA ALA A 320 -9.09 13.55 -33.51
C ALA A 320 -8.79 13.86 -35.00
N ASN A 321 -8.69 12.83 -35.85
CA ASN A 321 -8.48 13.00 -37.30
C ASN A 321 -9.79 13.12 -38.11
N VAL A 322 -10.96 13.08 -37.46
CA VAL A 322 -12.29 13.18 -38.11
C VAL A 322 -13.07 14.43 -37.65
N SER A 323 -12.46 15.30 -36.84
CA SER A 323 -12.99 16.62 -36.44
C SER A 323 -12.18 17.75 -37.04
#